data_AF-A0A5K1GYU2-F1
#
_entry.id   AF-A0A5K1GYU2-F1
#
_cell.length_a   1.000
_cell.length_b   1.000
_cell.length_c   1.000
_cell.angle_alpha   90.00
_cell.angle_beta   90.00
_cell.angle_gamma   90.00
#
_symmetry.space_group_name_H-M   'P 1'
#
loop_
_entity.id
_entity.type
_entity.pdbx_description
1 polymer ?
#
loop_
_entity_poly.entity_id
_entity_poly.type
_entity_poly.pdbx_seq_one_letter_code
_entity_poly.pdbx_strand_id
1 'polypeptide(L)'
;MGSESRKFPRVPRTQLLAGPQAVTASGSALIQQRQVRQGAGPLSSAMRVGGALLRTLQHRLRSSSSSFLPQLPPPSFLPLFRTTATSARRTPHVPAAPAFPVADLLVRSGFPAEFLADFTAKNPYVLSLDPSGCEKCVSKLFSFGLSRESLASVLFSNPGVLEPRRLGKIEAVFAVVEDFDNSSAIMRKVLEFSGRLSMEPCDVRENIGFLRSCGISEFLIPHLLEESPWLVFLDRRLELEPSAGIMRDVGMRSETITRILIDFPQLFKLGARQIASRVNYLKGIGFRAEEIDSIVGDFPAILKFGVEDRLKPLISEMRDLGFGFLEIKKAAIEDPRIFQIEAGGELSRCVNLLKKLKCRLPIKEKILDNGVLRASVEVKLRIDCLCRSGLSHRDAFKLLWREPRIIIYDLEDVQKKINFLTDEIGDPISLLVEVPEYLGVNLERQIIPRYKVVQWLRSHGGLGIEVGLKDLVKSSRHKFYNFFVKPYPECERIFGKMNREAVPRSRPAVELSQLLKPQKYKECEKDSENIKMFMKSLV
;
A
#
# COMPACT_ATOMS: atom_id res chain seq x y z
N MET A 1 -61.48 4.20 -10.08
CA MET A 1 -62.68 4.53 -9.28
C MET A 1 -62.78 3.51 -8.15
N GLY A 2 -62.97 3.78 -6.87
CA GLY A 2 -62.77 4.92 -5.96
C GLY A 2 -62.32 4.28 -4.63
N SER A 3 -61.38 4.88 -3.88
CA SER A 3 -61.59 5.77 -2.73
C SER A 3 -61.95 5.09 -1.40
N GLU A 4 -61.36 5.63 -0.32
CA GLU A 4 -61.58 5.43 1.13
C GLU A 4 -60.72 4.37 1.85
N SER A 5 -60.26 4.53 3.09
CA SER A 5 -59.97 5.70 3.94
C SER A 5 -59.24 5.21 5.20
N ARG A 6 -58.41 6.12 5.73
CA ARG A 6 -57.61 6.16 6.98
C ARG A 6 -58.24 5.55 8.24
N LYS A 7 -57.42 5.05 9.20
CA LYS A 7 -57.04 5.76 10.46
C LYS A 7 -56.19 4.91 11.44
N PHE A 8 -55.28 5.63 12.11
CA PHE A 8 -54.40 5.29 13.24
C PHE A 8 -55.14 5.00 14.56
N PRO A 9 -54.39 4.61 15.62
CA PRO A 9 -54.54 5.30 16.90
C PRO A 9 -53.24 5.92 17.42
N ARG A 10 -53.38 7.11 18.04
CA ARG A 10 -52.39 7.83 18.86
C ARG A 10 -52.75 7.66 20.36
N VAL A 11 -51.71 7.48 21.19
CA VAL A 11 -51.39 8.15 22.48
C VAL A 11 -52.53 8.57 23.43
N PRO A 12 -52.32 8.46 24.75
CA PRO A 12 -52.71 9.53 25.66
C PRO A 12 -51.52 10.14 26.43
N ARG A 13 -51.71 11.42 26.77
CA ARG A 13 -50.74 12.47 27.07
C ARG A 13 -51.09 13.07 28.43
N THR A 14 -50.05 13.46 29.20
CA THR A 14 -49.96 14.63 30.12
C THR A 14 -50.88 14.76 31.35
N GLN A 15 -50.26 15.13 32.48
CA GLN A 15 -50.50 16.36 33.29
C GLN A 15 -49.32 16.49 34.29
N LEU A 16 -48.43 17.51 34.28
CA LEU A 16 -48.49 18.95 34.63
C LEU A 16 -48.66 19.27 36.12
N LEU A 17 -47.66 19.97 36.69
CA LEU A 17 -47.67 21.09 37.68
C LEU A 17 -46.35 21.07 38.49
N ALA A 18 -45.38 21.96 38.22
CA ALA A 18 -45.22 23.34 38.73
C ALA A 18 -44.38 23.39 40.04
N GLY A 19 -43.34 24.25 40.04
CA GLY A 19 -42.34 24.46 41.12
C GLY A 19 -42.89 25.22 42.35
N PRO A 20 -42.12 26.05 43.10
CA PRO A 20 -40.77 26.60 42.81
C PRO A 20 -39.80 26.73 44.04
N GLN A 21 -38.57 27.22 43.78
CA GLN A 21 -37.65 28.05 44.63
C GLN A 21 -37.23 27.54 46.03
N ALA A 22 -36.09 27.87 46.64
CA ALA A 22 -34.75 28.37 46.33
C ALA A 22 -34.02 28.49 47.70
N VAL A 23 -32.69 28.68 47.69
CA VAL A 23 -31.88 29.40 48.71
C VAL A 23 -31.16 28.58 49.82
N THR A 24 -29.81 28.75 49.79
CA THR A 24 -28.80 28.68 50.88
C THR A 24 -28.47 27.34 51.56
N ALA A 25 -27.26 27.06 52.04
CA ALA A 25 -25.89 27.57 51.88
C ALA A 25 -24.98 26.65 52.74
N SER A 26 -23.68 26.66 52.40
CA SER A 26 -22.52 26.50 53.30
C SER A 26 -22.03 25.12 53.77
N GLY A 27 -20.73 24.90 53.47
CA GLY A 27 -19.72 24.36 54.40
C GLY A 27 -19.36 22.89 54.15
N SER A 28 -18.31 22.55 53.39
CA SER A 28 -16.86 22.69 53.69
C SER A 28 -16.23 21.34 54.06
N ALA A 29 -15.41 20.77 53.15
CA ALA A 29 -14.12 20.11 53.42
C ALA A 29 -13.52 19.61 52.08
N LEU A 30 -12.59 20.36 51.49
CA LEU A 30 -11.13 20.08 51.44
C LEU A 30 -10.77 18.84 50.58
N ILE A 31 -10.54 19.03 49.27
CA ILE A 31 -9.22 19.21 48.62
C ILE A 31 -8.37 17.91 48.61
N GLN A 32 -8.23 17.26 47.45
CA GLN A 32 -6.98 17.32 46.66
C GLN A 32 -7.14 16.77 45.23
N GLN A 33 -6.38 17.40 44.34
CA GLN A 33 -6.45 17.40 42.88
C GLN A 33 -6.05 16.07 42.21
N ARG A 34 -6.73 15.72 41.11
CA ARG A 34 -6.05 15.32 39.85
C ARG A 34 -6.99 15.45 38.65
N GLN A 35 -6.53 16.19 37.64
CA GLN A 35 -7.24 16.55 36.42
C GLN A 35 -7.78 15.34 35.64
N VAL A 36 -9.07 15.37 35.33
CA VAL A 36 -9.69 14.56 34.26
C VAL A 36 -9.52 15.35 32.97
N ARG A 37 -8.55 14.99 32.13
CA ARG A 37 -8.57 15.32 30.70
C ARG A 37 -9.55 14.38 30.03
N GLN A 38 -10.59 14.93 29.41
CA GLN A 38 -11.43 14.22 28.45
C GLN A 38 -10.54 13.77 27.29
N GLY A 39 -10.32 12.46 27.19
CA GLY A 39 -9.64 11.81 26.08
C GLY A 39 -10.68 11.28 25.09
N ALA A 40 -10.74 11.93 23.93
CA ALA A 40 -11.46 11.46 22.75
C ALA A 40 -11.00 10.03 22.36
N GLY A 41 -11.96 9.20 21.96
CA GLY A 41 -11.71 7.81 21.54
C GLY A 41 -10.85 7.70 20.27
N PRO A 42 -10.17 6.56 20.05
CA PRO A 42 -9.26 6.40 18.93
C PRO A 42 -10.00 5.94 17.66
N LEU A 43 -10.31 6.90 16.79
CA LEU A 43 -10.57 6.68 15.35
C LEU A 43 -9.38 7.28 14.57
N SER A 44 -8.23 6.58 14.51
CA SER A 44 -7.10 7.05 13.68
C SER A 44 -6.10 5.98 13.22
N SER A 45 -6.25 4.70 13.59
CA SER A 45 -5.24 3.69 13.24
C SER A 45 -5.52 2.93 11.94
N ALA A 46 -6.72 3.02 11.36
CA ALA A 46 -7.08 2.27 10.14
C ALA A 46 -6.72 2.99 8.82
N MET A 47 -6.45 4.30 8.83
CA MET A 47 -6.26 5.08 7.59
C MET A 47 -4.80 5.22 7.13
N ARG A 48 -3.81 4.78 7.92
CA ARG A 48 -2.39 4.87 7.52
C ARG A 48 -1.88 3.68 6.69
N VAL A 49 -2.59 2.55 6.69
CA VAL A 49 -2.17 1.32 5.98
C VAL A 49 -2.63 1.30 4.50
N GLY A 50 -3.70 2.03 4.17
CA GLY A 50 -4.18 2.17 2.78
C GLY A 50 -3.15 2.81 1.83
N GLY A 51 -2.39 3.80 2.33
CA GLY A 51 -1.38 4.52 1.53
C GLY A 51 -0.10 3.72 1.27
N ALA A 52 0.23 2.71 2.08
CA ALA A 52 1.40 1.85 1.86
C ALA A 52 1.12 0.78 0.79
N LEU A 53 -0.08 0.18 0.84
CA LEU A 53 -0.54 -0.79 -0.17
C LEU A 53 -0.77 -0.15 -1.54
N LEU A 54 -1.30 1.08 -1.60
CA LEU A 54 -1.45 1.82 -2.87
C LEU A 54 -0.10 2.14 -3.54
N ARG A 55 0.94 2.45 -2.75
CA ARG A 55 2.32 2.66 -3.26
C ARG A 55 2.94 1.38 -3.82
N THR A 56 2.69 0.22 -3.21
CA THR A 56 3.15 -1.07 -3.77
C THR A 56 2.40 -1.45 -5.06
N LEU A 57 1.13 -1.02 -5.20
CA LEU A 57 0.31 -1.26 -6.39
C LEU A 57 0.69 -0.34 -7.57
N GLN A 58 1.20 0.88 -7.31
CA GLN A 58 1.75 1.74 -8.35
C GLN A 58 2.95 1.10 -9.08
N HIS A 59 3.72 0.23 -8.41
CA HIS A 59 4.86 -0.47 -9.02
C HIS A 59 4.42 -1.55 -10.02
N ARG A 60 3.30 -2.25 -9.81
CA ARG A 60 2.80 -3.30 -10.74
C ARG A 60 2.09 -2.76 -11.98
N LEU A 61 1.47 -1.59 -11.88
CA LEU A 61 0.86 -0.95 -13.05
C LEU A 61 1.88 -0.38 -14.05
N ARG A 62 3.16 -0.21 -13.64
CA ARG A 62 4.26 0.12 -14.57
C ARG A 62 4.80 -1.10 -15.33
N SER A 63 4.65 -2.30 -14.80
CA SER A 63 5.28 -3.52 -15.33
C SER A 63 4.38 -4.36 -16.24
N SER A 64 3.16 -3.91 -16.56
CA SER A 64 2.18 -4.69 -17.35
C SER A 64 2.06 -4.24 -18.82
N SER A 65 2.96 -3.38 -19.31
CA SER A 65 2.99 -2.90 -20.69
C SER A 65 4.29 -3.32 -21.38
N SER A 66 4.54 -4.62 -21.52
CA SER A 66 5.67 -5.13 -22.33
C SER A 66 5.25 -6.28 -23.25
N SER A 67 4.93 -5.93 -24.49
CA SER A 67 5.10 -6.71 -25.74
C SER A 67 4.65 -5.75 -26.85
N PHE A 68 5.38 -5.46 -27.93
CA PHE A 68 6.12 -6.27 -28.88
C PHE A 68 7.18 -5.41 -29.58
N LEU A 69 8.39 -5.92 -29.82
CA LEU A 69 9.18 -5.59 -31.01
C LEU A 69 10.06 -6.81 -31.40
N PRO A 70 10.23 -7.10 -32.71
CA PRO A 70 10.89 -8.32 -33.19
C PRO A 70 12.42 -8.18 -33.23
N GLN A 71 13.10 -9.30 -32.98
CA GLN A 71 14.56 -9.44 -32.96
C GLN A 71 15.17 -9.50 -34.37
N LEU A 72 16.34 -8.89 -34.54
CA LEU A 72 17.27 -9.11 -35.65
C LEU A 72 18.63 -9.59 -35.09
N PRO A 73 19.38 -10.43 -35.85
CA PRO A 73 20.40 -11.33 -35.30
C PRO A 73 21.80 -10.70 -35.17
N PRO A 74 22.72 -11.35 -34.44
CA PRO A 74 24.03 -10.79 -34.11
C PRO A 74 25.09 -11.13 -35.17
N PRO A 75 26.14 -10.32 -35.35
CA PRO A 75 27.34 -10.76 -36.01
C PRO A 75 28.37 -11.32 -35.01
N SER A 76 29.04 -12.35 -35.50
CA SER A 76 29.96 -13.29 -34.88
C SER A 76 31.44 -12.87 -34.95
N PHE A 77 32.18 -13.19 -33.88
CA PHE A 77 33.55 -13.79 -33.81
C PHE A 77 34.63 -13.29 -34.80
N LEU A 78 35.76 -12.66 -34.43
CA LEU A 78 37.01 -13.07 -33.70
C LEU A 78 38.20 -12.28 -34.37
N PRO A 79 39.49 -12.43 -34.00
CA PRO A 79 40.15 -12.38 -32.69
C PRO A 79 41.46 -11.53 -32.66
N LEU A 80 41.92 -11.27 -31.42
CA LEU A 80 43.29 -11.13 -30.89
C LEU A 80 44.50 -11.14 -31.86
N PHE A 81 45.39 -10.15 -31.68
CA PHE A 81 46.85 -10.38 -31.66
C PHE A 81 47.56 -9.58 -30.54
N ARG A 82 48.41 -10.34 -29.83
CA ARG A 82 49.57 -9.99 -28.96
C ARG A 82 50.49 -8.91 -29.62
N THR A 83 51.37 -8.12 -28.98
CA THR A 83 52.27 -8.29 -27.81
C THR A 83 53.06 -6.98 -27.56
N THR A 84 53.46 -6.75 -26.30
CA THR A 84 54.71 -6.11 -25.79
C THR A 84 55.17 -4.69 -26.18
N ALA A 85 55.16 -3.82 -25.16
CA ALA A 85 56.27 -3.07 -24.54
C ALA A 85 57.17 -2.07 -25.31
N THR A 86 57.38 -0.93 -24.62
CA THR A 86 58.62 -0.11 -24.45
C THR A 86 58.69 1.26 -25.15
N SER A 87 58.81 2.29 -24.30
CA SER A 87 59.50 3.60 -24.46
C SER A 87 59.28 4.45 -25.71
N ALA A 88 58.72 5.65 -25.53
CA ALA A 88 59.47 6.91 -25.65
C ALA A 88 58.54 8.10 -25.89
N ARG A 89 58.78 9.16 -25.12
CA ARG A 89 58.39 10.56 -25.33
C ARG A 89 58.18 10.93 -26.81
N ARG A 90 56.96 11.37 -27.14
CA ARG A 90 56.66 12.52 -28.00
C ARG A 90 55.16 12.81 -27.89
N THR A 91 54.83 13.97 -27.36
CA THR A 91 53.48 14.56 -27.39
C THR A 91 52.98 14.62 -28.83
N PRO A 92 51.88 13.95 -29.20
CA PRO A 92 51.20 14.22 -30.44
C PRO A 92 50.21 15.36 -30.20
N HIS A 93 50.40 16.41 -30.99
CA HIS A 93 49.46 17.49 -31.24
C HIS A 93 48.02 16.94 -31.32
N VAL A 94 47.17 17.25 -30.34
CA VAL A 94 45.72 17.04 -30.49
C VAL A 94 45.22 18.11 -31.46
N PRO A 95 44.52 17.76 -32.56
CA PRO A 95 43.89 18.76 -33.41
C PRO A 95 42.84 19.50 -32.59
N ALA A 96 42.82 20.83 -32.68
CA ALA A 96 41.83 21.66 -32.00
C ALA A 96 40.43 21.13 -32.29
N ALA A 97 39.76 20.65 -31.23
CA ALA A 97 38.34 20.35 -31.30
C ALA A 97 37.61 21.62 -31.78
N PRO A 98 36.62 21.52 -32.68
CA PRO A 98 35.84 22.67 -33.08
C PRO A 98 35.34 23.39 -31.82
N ALA A 99 35.72 24.66 -31.68
CA ALA A 99 35.38 25.48 -30.53
C ALA A 99 33.87 25.74 -30.56
N PHE A 100 33.09 24.82 -29.99
CA PHE A 100 31.67 25.01 -29.81
C PHE A 100 31.47 25.96 -28.63
N PRO A 101 31.06 27.23 -28.85
CA PRO A 101 31.08 28.23 -27.80
C PRO A 101 30.07 27.92 -26.67
N VAL A 102 28.99 27.20 -26.99
CA VAL A 102 28.01 26.71 -26.00
C VAL A 102 28.58 25.59 -25.12
N ALA A 103 29.43 24.72 -25.67
CA ALA A 103 30.08 23.67 -24.88
C ALA A 103 31.11 24.26 -23.91
N ASP A 104 31.90 25.24 -24.37
CA ASP A 104 32.84 25.99 -23.52
C ASP A 104 32.12 26.75 -22.38
N LEU A 105 30.97 27.37 -22.69
CA LEU A 105 30.12 28.03 -21.71
C LEU A 105 29.60 27.08 -20.63
N LEU A 106 29.19 25.87 -21.00
CA LEU A 106 28.75 24.87 -20.02
C LEU A 106 29.93 24.37 -19.16
N VAL A 107 31.13 24.20 -19.72
CA VAL A 107 32.34 23.91 -18.93
C VAL A 107 32.60 25.04 -17.93
N ARG A 108 32.54 26.30 -18.36
CA ARG A 108 32.73 27.49 -17.49
C ARG A 108 31.64 27.64 -16.43
N SER A 109 30.43 27.16 -16.71
CA SER A 109 29.33 27.06 -15.75
C SER A 109 29.51 25.91 -14.75
N GLY A 110 30.57 25.10 -14.95
CA GLY A 110 31.05 24.09 -14.02
C GLY A 110 30.59 22.66 -14.29
N PHE A 111 30.03 22.37 -15.48
CA PHE A 111 29.64 21.01 -15.87
C PHE A 111 30.88 20.15 -16.24
N PRO A 112 30.94 18.86 -15.84
CA PRO A 112 32.08 18.01 -16.14
C PRO A 112 32.16 17.69 -17.64
N ALA A 113 33.38 17.58 -18.17
CA ALA A 113 33.62 17.33 -19.60
C ALA A 113 33.02 16.00 -20.08
N GLU A 114 32.98 14.97 -19.22
CA GLU A 114 32.37 13.67 -19.51
C GLU A 114 30.85 13.78 -19.75
N PHE A 115 30.15 14.57 -18.93
CA PHE A 115 28.72 14.85 -19.12
C PHE A 115 28.46 15.56 -20.46
N LEU A 116 29.32 16.50 -20.84
CA LEU A 116 29.15 17.28 -22.06
C LEU A 116 29.38 16.46 -23.33
N ALA A 117 30.32 15.52 -23.32
CA ALA A 117 30.53 14.61 -24.44
C ALA A 117 29.25 13.80 -24.73
N ASP A 118 28.64 13.21 -23.71
CA ASP A 118 27.40 12.45 -23.83
C ASP A 118 26.18 13.32 -24.20
N PHE A 119 26.08 14.50 -23.59
CA PHE A 119 24.97 15.43 -23.80
C PHE A 119 24.95 16.00 -25.22
N THR A 120 26.11 16.43 -25.73
CA THR A 120 26.24 17.03 -27.07
C THR A 120 26.10 15.97 -28.18
N ALA A 121 26.56 14.74 -27.94
CA ALA A 121 26.33 13.61 -28.85
C ALA A 121 24.83 13.31 -29.02
N LYS A 122 24.05 13.39 -27.95
CA LYS A 122 22.60 13.15 -27.98
C LYS A 122 21.80 14.35 -28.49
N ASN A 123 22.31 15.57 -28.34
CA ASN A 123 21.59 16.80 -28.69
C ASN A 123 22.44 17.74 -29.56
N PRO A 124 22.73 17.38 -30.83
CA PRO A 124 23.61 18.16 -31.69
C PRO A 124 23.11 19.58 -31.96
N TYR A 125 21.78 19.79 -31.93
CA TYR A 125 21.16 21.09 -32.18
C TYR A 125 21.52 22.15 -31.13
N VAL A 126 21.85 21.75 -29.90
CA VAL A 126 22.22 22.68 -28.82
C VAL A 126 23.50 23.44 -29.14
N LEU A 127 24.40 22.82 -29.92
CA LEU A 127 25.65 23.45 -30.37
C LEU A 127 25.43 24.57 -31.40
N SER A 128 24.25 24.63 -32.02
CA SER A 128 23.87 25.67 -32.99
C SER A 128 23.15 26.87 -32.35
N LEU A 129 22.90 26.83 -31.03
CA LEU A 129 22.23 27.90 -30.30
C LEU A 129 23.17 29.09 -30.07
N ASP A 130 22.57 30.28 -29.92
CA ASP A 130 23.29 31.50 -29.59
C ASP A 130 23.95 31.39 -28.19
N PRO A 131 25.29 31.52 -28.09
CA PRO A 131 26.00 31.36 -26.82
C PRO A 131 25.62 32.41 -25.77
N SER A 132 25.39 33.67 -26.17
CA SER A 132 25.01 34.74 -25.24
C SER A 132 23.62 34.49 -24.65
N GLY A 133 22.67 34.04 -25.48
CA GLY A 133 21.35 33.62 -25.04
C GLY A 133 21.40 32.41 -24.09
N CYS A 134 22.26 31.42 -24.37
CA CYS A 134 22.44 30.25 -23.49
C CYS A 134 23.02 30.66 -22.12
N GLU A 135 23.96 31.61 -22.08
CA GLU A 135 24.56 32.12 -20.84
C GLU A 135 23.51 32.74 -19.91
N LYS A 136 22.62 33.54 -20.50
CA LYS A 136 21.49 34.14 -19.80
C LYS A 136 20.55 33.07 -19.24
N CYS A 137 20.25 32.03 -20.01
CA CYS A 137 19.41 30.92 -19.56
C CYS A 137 20.04 30.20 -18.38
N VAL A 138 21.31 29.80 -18.48
CA VAL A 138 22.02 29.09 -17.41
C VAL A 138 22.12 29.95 -16.14
N SER A 139 22.50 31.23 -16.28
CA SER A 139 22.59 32.17 -15.14
C SER A 139 21.24 32.34 -14.44
N LYS A 140 20.15 32.44 -15.21
CA LYS A 140 18.81 32.56 -14.66
C LYS A 140 18.35 31.28 -13.97
N LEU A 141 18.63 30.11 -14.54
CA LEU A 141 18.34 28.81 -13.93
C LEU A 141 19.07 28.63 -12.59
N PHE A 142 20.32 29.09 -12.48
CA PHE A 142 21.01 29.14 -11.19
C PHE A 142 20.38 30.14 -10.22
N SER A 143 19.91 31.31 -10.70
CA SER A 143 19.22 32.30 -9.86
C SER A 143 17.90 31.79 -9.26
N PHE A 144 17.31 30.76 -9.86
CA PHE A 144 16.14 30.04 -9.33
C PHE A 144 16.47 29.04 -8.22
N GLY A 145 17.74 28.95 -7.80
CA GLY A 145 18.17 28.06 -6.73
C GLY A 145 18.40 26.61 -7.16
N LEU A 146 18.51 26.32 -8.47
CA LEU A 146 18.87 24.99 -8.96
C LEU A 146 20.35 24.71 -8.69
N SER A 147 20.64 23.58 -8.03
CA SER A 147 22.03 23.10 -7.90
C SER A 147 22.58 22.69 -9.26
N ARG A 148 23.91 22.61 -9.37
CA ARG A 148 24.59 22.17 -10.59
C ARG A 148 24.15 20.76 -11.02
N GLU A 149 24.01 19.86 -10.06
CA GLU A 149 23.57 18.47 -10.28
C GLU A 149 22.11 18.43 -10.77
N SER A 150 21.25 19.28 -10.17
CA SER A 150 19.86 19.43 -10.55
C SER A 150 19.71 19.96 -11.98
N LEU A 151 20.51 20.97 -12.34
CA LEU A 151 20.51 21.54 -13.68
C LEU A 151 21.07 20.54 -14.72
N ALA A 152 22.10 19.75 -14.38
CA ALA A 152 22.59 18.69 -15.25
C ALA A 152 21.48 17.65 -15.57
N SER A 153 20.71 17.24 -14.56
CA SER A 153 19.56 16.33 -14.71
C SER A 153 18.48 16.92 -15.64
N VAL A 154 18.16 18.21 -15.45
CA VAL A 154 17.20 18.93 -16.29
C VAL A 154 17.70 19.00 -17.73
N LEU A 155 18.96 19.39 -17.96
CA LEU A 155 19.53 19.49 -19.31
C LEU A 155 19.50 18.15 -20.04
N PHE A 156 19.86 17.06 -19.36
CA PHE A 156 19.81 15.73 -19.96
C PHE A 156 18.38 15.31 -20.35
N SER A 157 17.39 15.68 -19.52
CA SER A 157 15.98 15.35 -19.75
C SER A 157 15.29 16.27 -20.76
N ASN A 158 15.69 17.54 -20.79
CA ASN A 158 15.10 18.61 -21.58
C ASN A 158 16.19 19.65 -21.96
N PRO A 159 16.94 19.41 -23.05
CA PRO A 159 17.95 20.36 -23.52
C PRO A 159 17.35 21.67 -24.04
N GLY A 160 16.04 21.68 -24.35
CA GLY A 160 15.31 22.85 -24.81
C GLY A 160 15.23 24.00 -23.79
N VAL A 161 15.57 23.77 -22.52
CA VAL A 161 15.66 24.85 -21.52
C VAL A 161 16.76 25.88 -21.81
N LEU A 162 17.73 25.53 -22.67
CA LEU A 162 18.78 26.45 -23.13
C LEU A 162 18.34 27.33 -24.31
N GLU A 163 17.17 27.09 -24.90
CA GLU A 163 16.65 27.91 -25.99
C GLU A 163 16.19 29.28 -25.43
N PRO A 164 16.79 30.41 -25.87
CA PRO A 164 16.46 31.72 -25.32
C PRO A 164 14.98 32.11 -25.50
N ARG A 165 14.33 31.57 -26.54
CA ARG A 165 12.89 31.75 -26.80
C ARG A 165 11.99 31.18 -25.70
N ARG A 166 12.50 30.22 -24.92
CA ARG A 166 11.80 29.60 -23.79
C ARG A 166 12.13 30.24 -22.45
N LEU A 167 13.06 31.20 -22.39
CA LEU A 167 13.49 31.78 -21.12
C LEU A 167 12.36 32.55 -20.42
N GLY A 168 11.69 33.48 -21.11
CA GLY A 168 10.56 34.23 -20.53
C GLY A 168 9.39 33.32 -20.12
N LYS A 169 9.27 32.19 -20.82
CA LYS A 169 8.33 31.13 -20.50
C LYS A 169 8.69 30.44 -19.18
N ILE A 170 9.94 30.03 -19.02
CA ILE A 170 10.47 29.42 -17.79
C ILE A 170 10.36 30.40 -16.61
N GLU A 171 10.63 31.69 -16.82
CA GLU A 171 10.46 32.74 -15.82
C GLU A 171 9.02 32.84 -15.32
N ALA A 172 8.03 32.74 -16.22
CA ALA A 172 6.63 32.74 -15.84
C ALA A 172 6.23 31.51 -15.00
N VAL A 173 6.82 30.34 -15.25
CA VAL A 173 6.66 29.15 -14.39
C VAL A 173 7.29 29.39 -13.01
N PHE A 174 8.52 29.93 -12.99
CA PHE A 174 9.22 30.20 -11.74
C PHE A 174 8.44 31.17 -10.85
N ALA A 175 7.91 32.26 -11.41
CA ALA A 175 7.10 33.23 -10.69
C ALA A 175 5.78 32.66 -10.10
N VAL A 176 5.37 31.45 -10.49
CA VAL A 176 4.23 30.74 -9.89
C VAL A 176 4.68 29.81 -8.77
N VAL A 177 5.93 29.34 -8.82
CA VAL A 177 6.49 28.33 -7.92
C VAL A 177 7.37 28.96 -6.84
N GLU A 178 7.83 30.20 -7.03
CA GLU A 178 8.74 30.91 -6.12
C GLU A 178 8.17 31.08 -4.71
N ASP A 179 6.85 31.20 -4.58
CA ASP A 179 6.14 31.34 -3.31
C ASP A 179 6.12 30.06 -2.47
N PHE A 180 6.58 28.92 -3.01
CA PHE A 180 6.59 27.64 -2.30
C PHE A 180 7.93 27.36 -1.63
N ASP A 181 7.91 26.83 -0.40
CA ASP A 181 9.12 26.51 0.38
C ASP A 181 10.10 25.55 -0.34
N ASN A 182 9.59 24.68 -1.23
CA ASN A 182 10.36 23.72 -2.03
C ASN A 182 10.51 24.13 -3.50
N SER A 183 10.51 25.43 -3.78
CA SER A 183 10.48 26.00 -5.14
C SER A 183 11.57 25.42 -6.07
N SER A 184 12.80 25.25 -5.59
CA SER A 184 13.92 24.71 -6.39
C SER A 184 13.71 23.24 -6.80
N ALA A 185 13.18 22.40 -5.90
CA ALA A 185 12.90 20.99 -6.16
C ALA A 185 11.74 20.82 -7.14
N ILE A 186 10.67 21.61 -6.94
CA ILE A 186 9.52 21.66 -7.84
C ILE A 186 9.96 22.16 -9.22
N MET A 187 10.73 23.25 -9.28
CA MET A 187 11.22 23.82 -10.53
C MET A 187 12.05 22.80 -11.32
N ARG A 188 12.95 22.07 -10.67
CA ARG A 188 13.70 20.97 -11.29
C ARG A 188 12.75 19.94 -11.91
N LYS A 189 11.76 19.46 -11.15
CA LYS A 189 10.82 18.42 -11.58
C LYS A 189 9.94 18.90 -12.74
N VAL A 190 9.42 20.12 -12.65
CA VAL A 190 8.60 20.74 -13.68
C VAL A 190 9.39 20.89 -14.98
N LEU A 191 10.65 21.36 -14.92
CA LEU A 191 11.52 21.48 -16.11
C LEU A 191 11.94 20.13 -16.71
N GLU A 192 12.17 19.10 -15.89
CA GLU A 192 12.43 17.72 -16.35
C GLU A 192 11.25 17.16 -17.17
N PHE A 193 10.01 17.52 -16.80
CA PHE A 193 8.79 17.03 -17.46
C PHE A 193 8.31 17.91 -18.62
N SER A 194 8.59 19.21 -18.62
CA SER A 194 8.14 20.15 -19.66
C SER A 194 8.71 19.83 -21.05
N GLY A 195 9.86 19.17 -21.14
CA GLY A 195 10.44 18.73 -22.42
C GLY A 195 9.65 17.61 -23.09
N ARG A 196 8.81 16.88 -22.33
CA ARG A 196 8.04 15.73 -22.80
C ARG A 196 6.59 16.06 -23.15
N LEU A 197 6.12 17.25 -22.76
CA LEU A 197 4.74 17.70 -22.89
C LEU A 197 4.76 19.09 -23.54
N SER A 198 4.18 19.22 -24.73
CA SER A 198 4.19 20.44 -25.55
C SER A 198 3.22 21.51 -25.02
N MET A 199 3.34 21.90 -23.74
CA MET A 199 2.46 22.88 -23.09
C MET A 199 3.20 24.15 -22.71
N GLU A 200 2.49 25.27 -22.72
CA GLU A 200 3.02 26.60 -22.45
C GLU A 200 2.95 26.95 -20.95
N PRO A 201 3.89 27.74 -20.40
CA PRO A 201 3.89 28.18 -18.99
C PRO A 201 2.63 28.86 -18.50
N CYS A 202 1.95 29.61 -19.37
CA CYS A 202 0.69 30.28 -19.05
C CYS A 202 -0.37 29.27 -18.64
N ASP A 203 -0.32 28.06 -19.21
CA ASP A 203 -1.22 26.96 -18.89
C ASP A 203 -0.96 26.41 -17.48
N VAL A 204 0.27 26.52 -16.96
CA VAL A 204 0.62 26.06 -15.60
C VAL A 204 -0.09 26.90 -14.54
N ARG A 205 -0.10 28.24 -14.68
CA ARG A 205 -0.80 29.14 -13.75
C ARG A 205 -2.30 28.89 -13.76
N GLU A 206 -2.87 28.73 -14.95
CA GLU A 206 -4.29 28.43 -15.11
C GLU A 206 -4.66 27.04 -14.54
N ASN A 207 -3.81 26.04 -14.75
CA ASN A 207 -3.99 24.69 -14.21
C ASN A 207 -3.93 24.69 -12.68
N ILE A 208 -2.97 25.40 -12.07
CA ILE A 208 -2.92 25.56 -10.62
C ILE A 208 -4.18 26.28 -10.10
N GLY A 209 -4.63 27.33 -10.80
CA GLY A 209 -5.91 27.99 -10.49
C GLY A 209 -7.11 27.04 -10.56
N PHE A 210 -7.15 26.16 -11.57
CA PHE A 210 -8.18 25.14 -11.69
C PHE A 210 -8.11 24.10 -10.55
N LEU A 211 -6.91 23.65 -10.18
CA LEU A 211 -6.70 22.73 -9.06
C LEU A 211 -7.22 23.35 -7.75
N ARG A 212 -6.99 24.65 -7.52
CA ARG A 212 -7.61 25.40 -6.41
C ARG A 212 -9.12 25.39 -6.48
N SER A 213 -9.69 25.62 -7.66
CA SER A 213 -11.16 25.59 -7.86
C SER A 213 -11.77 24.20 -7.60
N CYS A 214 -10.97 23.14 -7.72
CA CYS A 214 -11.36 21.76 -7.37
C CYS A 214 -11.25 21.46 -5.86
N GLY A 215 -10.93 22.46 -5.03
CA GLY A 215 -10.84 22.31 -3.57
C GLY A 215 -9.49 21.83 -3.05
N ILE A 216 -8.45 21.77 -3.88
CA ILE A 216 -7.10 21.49 -3.39
C ILE A 216 -6.60 22.72 -2.64
N SER A 217 -6.17 22.51 -1.39
CA SER A 217 -5.65 23.59 -0.58
C SER A 217 -4.25 24.00 -1.01
N GLU A 218 -3.93 25.27 -0.80
CA GLU A 218 -2.65 25.88 -1.20
C GLU A 218 -1.44 25.13 -0.64
N PHE A 219 -1.57 24.55 0.55
CA PHE A 219 -0.51 23.76 1.19
C PHE A 219 -0.23 22.41 0.50
N LEU A 220 -1.18 21.85 -0.27
CA LEU A 220 -1.01 20.56 -0.95
C LEU A 220 -0.51 20.69 -2.39
N ILE A 221 -0.64 21.87 -2.99
CA ILE A 221 -0.19 22.12 -4.37
C ILE A 221 1.32 21.85 -4.51
N PRO A 222 2.21 22.31 -3.61
CA PRO A 222 3.64 22.00 -3.69
C PRO A 222 3.92 20.50 -3.73
N HIS A 223 3.27 19.75 -2.84
CA HIS A 223 3.44 18.30 -2.75
C HIS A 223 2.95 17.58 -4.02
N LEU A 224 1.83 18.03 -4.58
CA LEU A 224 1.28 17.49 -5.82
C LEU A 224 2.20 17.75 -7.02
N LEU A 225 2.80 18.94 -7.09
CA LEU A 225 3.75 19.29 -8.15
C LEU A 225 5.07 18.52 -8.03
N GLU A 226 5.48 18.18 -6.81
CA GLU A 226 6.66 17.36 -6.57
C GLU A 226 6.42 15.89 -6.98
N GLU A 227 5.30 15.30 -6.57
CA GLU A 227 4.97 13.89 -6.82
C GLU A 227 4.44 13.63 -8.24
N SER A 228 3.71 14.59 -8.82
CA SER A 228 3.04 14.46 -10.12
C SER A 228 3.08 15.77 -10.92
N PRO A 229 4.28 16.25 -11.30
CA PRO A 229 4.45 17.48 -12.07
C PRO A 229 3.70 17.45 -13.41
N TRP A 230 3.53 16.27 -14.00
CA TRP A 230 2.81 16.06 -15.26
C TRP A 230 1.33 16.51 -15.22
N LEU A 231 0.71 16.61 -14.04
CA LEU A 231 -0.70 16.98 -13.92
C LEU A 231 -0.97 18.43 -14.35
N VAL A 232 -0.05 19.35 -14.03
CA VAL A 232 -0.15 20.75 -14.46
C VAL A 232 0.30 20.99 -15.91
N PHE A 233 0.75 19.94 -16.57
CA PHE A 233 1.06 19.93 -17.99
C PHE A 233 0.01 19.20 -18.84
N LEU A 234 -1.13 18.82 -18.25
CA LEU A 234 -2.29 18.41 -19.04
C LEU A 234 -2.94 19.63 -19.69
N ASP A 235 -3.51 19.45 -20.87
CA ASP A 235 -4.33 20.51 -21.47
C ASP A 235 -5.56 20.73 -20.58
N ARG A 236 -5.69 21.95 -20.06
CA ARG A 236 -6.76 22.32 -19.14
C ARG A 236 -8.13 22.04 -19.74
N ARG A 237 -8.36 22.48 -20.98
CA ARG A 237 -9.67 22.51 -21.63
C ARG A 237 -10.02 21.19 -22.29
N LEU A 238 -9.01 20.43 -22.71
CA LEU A 238 -9.21 19.16 -23.41
C LEU A 238 -9.13 17.94 -22.48
N GLU A 239 -8.39 18.03 -21.37
CA GLU A 239 -8.11 16.87 -20.52
C GLU A 239 -8.55 17.08 -19.07
N LEU A 240 -8.06 18.12 -18.40
CA LEU A 240 -8.23 18.28 -16.95
C LEU A 240 -9.67 18.70 -16.58
N GLU A 241 -10.18 19.78 -17.17
CA GLU A 241 -11.54 20.28 -16.95
C GLU A 241 -12.61 19.28 -17.40
N PRO A 242 -12.53 18.65 -18.60
CA PRO A 242 -13.53 17.66 -18.99
C PRO A 242 -13.54 16.44 -18.09
N SER A 243 -12.38 15.98 -17.61
CA SER A 243 -12.30 14.81 -16.73
C SER A 243 -12.86 15.11 -15.34
N ALA A 244 -12.55 16.27 -14.77
CA ALA A 244 -13.15 16.70 -13.51
C ALA A 244 -14.65 17.05 -13.68
N GLY A 245 -15.03 17.62 -14.81
CA GLY A 245 -16.41 17.94 -15.18
C GLY A 245 -17.27 16.70 -15.24
N ILE A 246 -16.85 15.68 -15.98
CA ILE A 246 -17.61 14.43 -16.07
C ILE A 246 -17.71 13.72 -14.71
N MET A 247 -16.69 13.78 -13.86
CA MET A 247 -16.76 13.26 -12.49
C MET A 247 -17.83 13.99 -11.66
N ARG A 248 -17.96 15.32 -11.80
CA ARG A 248 -19.04 16.09 -11.19
C ARG A 248 -20.41 15.72 -11.77
N ASP A 249 -20.52 15.64 -13.10
CA ASP A 249 -21.77 15.33 -13.80
C ASP A 249 -22.30 13.93 -13.46
N VAL A 250 -21.40 12.97 -13.22
CA VAL A 250 -21.82 11.63 -12.79
C VAL A 250 -22.19 11.55 -11.31
N GLY A 251 -21.99 12.62 -10.54
CA GLY A 251 -22.43 12.76 -9.15
C GLY A 251 -21.33 12.56 -8.10
N MET A 252 -20.05 12.66 -8.47
CA MET A 252 -18.97 12.62 -7.47
C MET A 252 -18.89 13.94 -6.71
N ARG A 253 -18.64 13.85 -5.40
CA ARG A 253 -18.45 15.03 -4.57
C ARG A 253 -17.07 15.65 -4.82
N SER A 254 -16.96 16.95 -4.56
CA SER A 254 -15.70 17.68 -4.68
C SER A 254 -14.59 17.03 -3.87
N GLU A 255 -14.86 16.57 -2.65
CA GLU A 255 -13.86 15.94 -1.79
C GLU A 255 -13.28 14.64 -2.41
N THR A 256 -14.12 13.87 -3.09
CA THR A 256 -13.70 12.66 -3.80
C THR A 256 -12.77 13.02 -4.96
N ILE A 257 -13.12 14.04 -5.74
CA ILE A 257 -12.30 14.53 -6.86
C ILE A 257 -10.96 15.07 -6.34
N THR A 258 -10.97 15.86 -5.26
CA THR A 258 -9.75 16.35 -4.60
C THR A 258 -8.86 15.19 -4.17
N ARG A 259 -9.42 14.15 -3.52
CA ARG A 259 -8.68 12.94 -3.12
C ARG A 259 -8.08 12.20 -4.32
N ILE A 260 -8.81 12.07 -5.43
CA ILE A 260 -8.29 11.46 -6.66
C ILE A 260 -7.13 12.28 -7.22
N LEU A 261 -7.24 13.62 -7.26
CA LEU A 261 -6.17 14.48 -7.78
C LEU A 261 -4.88 14.35 -6.94
N ILE A 262 -5.00 14.16 -5.63
CA ILE A 262 -3.85 14.02 -4.72
C ILE A 262 -3.28 12.59 -4.74
N ASP A 263 -4.11 11.59 -4.43
CA ASP A 263 -3.64 10.23 -4.16
C ASP A 263 -3.56 9.38 -5.43
N PHE A 264 -4.27 9.77 -6.49
CA PHE A 264 -4.41 8.95 -7.70
C PHE A 264 -4.48 9.78 -9.00
N PRO A 265 -3.59 10.78 -9.20
CA PRO A 265 -3.68 11.73 -10.31
C PRO A 265 -3.69 11.04 -11.66
N GLN A 266 -3.02 9.89 -11.80
CA GLN A 266 -2.95 9.14 -13.07
C GLN A 266 -4.29 8.69 -13.64
N LEU A 267 -5.40 8.78 -12.90
CA LEU A 267 -6.74 8.57 -13.48
C LEU A 267 -7.05 9.58 -14.58
N PHE A 268 -6.52 10.81 -14.49
CA PHE A 268 -6.75 11.85 -15.48
C PHE A 268 -6.12 11.53 -16.84
N LYS A 269 -5.10 10.65 -16.90
CA LYS A 269 -4.53 10.16 -18.18
C LYS A 269 -5.51 9.33 -19.01
N LEU A 270 -6.57 8.84 -18.39
CA LEU A 270 -7.56 8.01 -19.05
C LEU A 270 -8.50 8.85 -19.94
N GLY A 271 -8.69 10.12 -19.58
CA GLY A 271 -9.59 11.05 -20.25
C GLY A 271 -11.06 10.86 -19.87
N ALA A 272 -11.82 11.94 -20.06
CA ALA A 272 -13.21 12.07 -19.63
C ALA A 272 -14.14 10.96 -20.18
N ARG A 273 -14.01 10.61 -21.47
CA ARG A 273 -14.89 9.61 -22.12
C ARG A 273 -14.78 8.23 -21.47
N GLN A 274 -13.57 7.81 -21.11
CA GLN A 274 -13.36 6.50 -20.52
C GLN A 274 -13.81 6.47 -19.05
N ILE A 275 -13.58 7.56 -18.30
CA ILE A 275 -14.12 7.74 -16.95
C ILE A 275 -15.65 7.62 -16.99
N ALA A 276 -16.30 8.35 -17.91
CA ALA A 276 -17.76 8.32 -18.11
C ALA A 276 -18.26 6.91 -18.39
N SER A 277 -17.61 6.20 -19.31
CA SER A 277 -17.98 4.83 -19.69
C SER A 277 -17.93 3.87 -18.50
N ARG A 278 -16.87 3.95 -17.68
CA ARG A 278 -16.71 3.09 -16.49
C ARG A 278 -17.74 3.40 -15.42
N VAL A 279 -18.02 4.69 -15.16
CA VAL A 279 -19.05 5.09 -14.19
C VAL A 279 -20.45 4.73 -14.68
N ASN A 280 -20.75 4.96 -15.96
CA ASN A 280 -22.05 4.60 -16.54
C ASN A 280 -22.28 3.09 -16.55
N TYR A 281 -21.23 2.29 -16.72
CA TYR A 281 -21.32 0.84 -16.54
C TYR A 281 -21.72 0.48 -15.10
N LEU A 282 -21.07 1.06 -14.07
CA LEU A 282 -21.44 0.84 -12.67
C LEU A 282 -22.89 1.26 -12.38
N LYS A 283 -23.34 2.41 -12.93
CA LYS A 283 -24.74 2.83 -12.87
C LYS A 283 -25.66 1.80 -13.53
N GLY A 284 -25.30 1.30 -14.71
CA GLY A 284 -26.06 0.30 -15.46
C GLY A 284 -26.17 -1.06 -14.76
N ILE A 285 -25.21 -1.42 -13.91
CA ILE A 285 -25.30 -2.61 -13.06
C ILE A 285 -26.29 -2.38 -11.89
N GLY A 286 -26.52 -1.13 -11.47
CA GLY A 286 -27.48 -0.76 -10.43
C GLY A 286 -26.90 -0.02 -9.21
N PHE A 287 -25.66 0.47 -9.29
CA PHE A 287 -25.08 1.33 -8.25
C PHE A 287 -25.62 2.77 -8.37
N ARG A 288 -26.02 3.37 -7.24
CA ARG A 288 -26.43 4.78 -7.20
C ARG A 288 -25.21 5.69 -7.25
N ALA A 289 -25.42 6.95 -7.62
CA ALA A 289 -24.32 7.92 -7.74
C ALA A 289 -23.54 8.08 -6.43
N GLU A 290 -24.22 8.11 -5.27
CA GLU A 290 -23.58 8.26 -3.96
C GLU A 290 -22.75 7.04 -3.59
N GLU A 291 -23.19 5.85 -4.00
CA GLU A 291 -22.48 4.60 -3.75
C GLU A 291 -21.24 4.49 -4.64
N ILE A 292 -21.35 4.89 -5.91
CA ILE A 292 -20.21 4.97 -6.82
C ILE A 292 -19.18 5.96 -6.31
N ASP A 293 -19.62 7.14 -5.85
CA ASP A 293 -18.73 8.13 -5.27
C ASP A 293 -17.98 7.58 -4.03
N SER A 294 -18.67 6.87 -3.12
CA SER A 294 -18.02 6.20 -1.98
C SER A 294 -17.00 5.18 -2.43
N ILE A 295 -17.37 4.30 -3.38
CA ILE A 295 -16.50 3.23 -3.91
C ILE A 295 -15.27 3.81 -4.60
N VAL A 296 -15.47 4.80 -5.49
CA VAL A 296 -14.38 5.44 -6.23
C VAL A 296 -13.51 6.26 -5.30
N GLY A 297 -14.08 6.90 -4.29
CA GLY A 297 -13.32 7.57 -3.27
C GLY A 297 -12.36 6.61 -2.56
N ASP A 298 -12.87 5.50 -2.04
CA ASP A 298 -12.07 4.57 -1.24
C ASP A 298 -11.14 3.70 -2.10
N PHE A 299 -11.49 3.52 -3.37
CA PHE A 299 -10.68 2.76 -4.32
C PHE A 299 -10.76 3.35 -5.74
N PRO A 300 -10.04 4.46 -6.00
CA PRO A 300 -10.02 5.12 -7.31
C PRO A 300 -9.54 4.22 -8.46
N ALA A 301 -8.76 3.18 -8.12
CA ALA A 301 -8.24 2.21 -9.07
C ALA A 301 -9.33 1.42 -9.79
N ILE A 302 -10.57 1.34 -9.25
CA ILE A 302 -11.70 0.73 -9.97
C ILE A 302 -11.90 1.34 -11.35
N LEU A 303 -11.71 2.66 -11.46
CA LEU A 303 -11.86 3.39 -12.70
C LEU A 303 -10.68 3.22 -13.65
N LYS A 304 -9.65 2.43 -13.34
CA LYS A 304 -8.63 1.98 -14.31
C LYS A 304 -9.01 0.70 -15.03
N PHE A 305 -9.91 -0.08 -14.45
CA PHE A 305 -10.32 -1.36 -15.00
C PHE A 305 -11.26 -1.12 -16.18
N GLY A 306 -10.92 -1.67 -17.33
CA GLY A 306 -11.79 -1.54 -18.49
C GLY A 306 -13.06 -2.39 -18.34
N VAL A 307 -14.11 -1.92 -19.00
CA VAL A 307 -15.47 -2.45 -18.83
C VAL A 307 -15.56 -3.85 -19.43
N GLU A 308 -15.16 -4.02 -20.69
CA GLU A 308 -15.30 -5.30 -21.43
C GLU A 308 -14.23 -6.32 -21.03
N ASP A 309 -13.01 -5.88 -20.77
CA ASP A 309 -11.83 -6.72 -20.53
C ASP A 309 -11.74 -7.21 -19.08
N ARG A 310 -12.30 -6.48 -18.11
CA ARG A 310 -12.11 -6.80 -16.69
C ARG A 310 -13.36 -6.71 -15.83
N LEU A 311 -14.08 -5.58 -15.84
CA LEU A 311 -15.22 -5.38 -14.94
C LEU A 311 -16.41 -6.30 -15.29
N LYS A 312 -16.77 -6.42 -16.57
CA LYS A 312 -17.85 -7.32 -17.02
C LYS A 312 -17.55 -8.79 -16.75
N PRO A 313 -16.37 -9.33 -17.15
CA PRO A 313 -16.02 -10.72 -16.84
C PRO A 313 -16.04 -11.02 -15.33
N LEU A 314 -15.54 -10.11 -14.49
CA LEU A 314 -15.53 -10.30 -13.04
C LEU A 314 -16.94 -10.32 -12.44
N ILE A 315 -17.81 -9.40 -12.85
CA ILE A 315 -19.21 -9.38 -12.41
C ILE A 315 -19.96 -10.62 -12.89
N SER A 316 -19.68 -11.12 -14.11
CA SER A 316 -20.23 -12.38 -14.60
C SER A 316 -19.77 -13.54 -13.73
N GLU A 317 -18.46 -13.65 -13.46
CA GLU A 317 -17.90 -14.71 -12.61
C GLU A 317 -18.54 -14.69 -11.21
N MET A 318 -18.76 -13.52 -10.61
CA MET A 318 -19.48 -13.39 -9.34
C MET A 318 -20.91 -13.96 -9.43
N ARG A 319 -21.65 -13.64 -10.50
CA ARG A 319 -23.01 -14.16 -10.70
C ARG A 319 -23.02 -15.67 -10.94
N ASP A 320 -22.08 -16.18 -11.73
CA ASP A 320 -21.94 -17.62 -12.03
C ASP A 320 -21.59 -18.43 -10.77
N LEU A 321 -20.89 -17.82 -9.80
CA LEU A 321 -20.64 -18.40 -8.48
C LEU A 321 -21.84 -18.34 -7.53
N GLY A 322 -22.94 -17.72 -7.95
CA GLY A 322 -24.20 -17.63 -7.22
C GLY A 322 -24.41 -16.32 -6.42
N PHE A 323 -23.53 -15.32 -6.58
CA PHE A 323 -23.68 -14.06 -5.85
C PHE A 323 -24.71 -13.15 -6.52
N GLY A 324 -25.75 -12.82 -5.75
CA GLY A 324 -26.79 -11.89 -6.18
C GLY A 324 -26.28 -10.46 -6.28
N PHE A 325 -26.94 -9.62 -7.09
CA PHE A 325 -26.55 -8.21 -7.24
C PHE A 325 -26.50 -7.45 -5.90
N LEU A 326 -27.46 -7.67 -5.00
CA LEU A 326 -27.49 -7.01 -3.70
C LEU A 326 -26.30 -7.40 -2.81
N GLU A 327 -25.85 -8.65 -2.89
CA GLU A 327 -24.68 -9.13 -2.16
C GLU A 327 -23.39 -8.52 -2.72
N ILE A 328 -23.23 -8.52 -4.05
CA ILE A 328 -22.10 -7.86 -4.72
C ILE A 328 -22.07 -6.37 -4.36
N LYS A 329 -23.24 -5.71 -4.42
CA LYS A 329 -23.38 -4.30 -4.09
C LYS A 329 -23.00 -4.00 -2.64
N LYS A 330 -23.50 -4.79 -1.69
CA LYS A 330 -23.14 -4.65 -0.27
C LYS A 330 -21.63 -4.84 -0.08
N ALA A 331 -21.06 -5.91 -0.64
CA ALA A 331 -19.63 -6.19 -0.54
C ALA A 331 -18.77 -5.09 -1.17
N ALA A 332 -19.20 -4.51 -2.30
CA ALA A 332 -18.50 -3.43 -2.99
C ALA A 332 -18.47 -2.12 -2.16
N ILE A 333 -19.57 -1.79 -1.49
CA ILE A 333 -19.66 -0.58 -0.66
C ILE A 333 -18.80 -0.73 0.60
N GLU A 334 -18.83 -1.91 1.22
CA GLU A 334 -18.02 -2.18 2.42
C GLU A 334 -16.51 -2.33 2.12
N ASP A 335 -16.18 -2.95 0.98
CA ASP A 335 -14.81 -3.13 0.53
C ASP A 335 -14.71 -3.15 -1.01
N PRO A 336 -14.43 -2.00 -1.65
CA PRO A 336 -14.25 -1.91 -3.10
C PRO A 336 -13.16 -2.81 -3.68
N ARG A 337 -12.25 -3.34 -2.85
CA ARG A 337 -11.17 -4.25 -3.30
C ARG A 337 -11.70 -5.59 -3.79
N ILE A 338 -13.00 -5.88 -3.67
CA ILE A 338 -13.62 -7.01 -4.39
C ILE A 338 -13.40 -6.93 -5.91
N PHE A 339 -13.26 -5.72 -6.46
CA PHE A 339 -12.95 -5.52 -7.87
C PHE A 339 -11.46 -5.68 -8.19
N GLN A 340 -10.60 -5.82 -7.20
CA GLN A 340 -9.16 -6.01 -7.39
C GLN A 340 -8.81 -7.45 -7.79
N ILE A 341 -9.65 -8.42 -7.45
CA ILE A 341 -9.46 -9.81 -7.88
C ILE A 341 -9.51 -9.88 -9.41
N GLU A 342 -8.58 -10.63 -9.99
CA GLU A 342 -8.50 -10.84 -11.44
C GLU A 342 -9.65 -11.72 -11.91
N ALA A 343 -10.30 -11.31 -13.01
CA ALA A 343 -11.28 -12.16 -13.67
C ALA A 343 -10.57 -13.36 -14.33
N GLY A 344 -11.25 -14.49 -14.43
CA GLY A 344 -10.71 -15.70 -15.07
C GLY A 344 -10.44 -16.84 -14.09
N GLY A 345 -11.22 -16.93 -13.02
CA GLY A 345 -11.24 -18.08 -12.13
C GLY A 345 -10.48 -17.89 -10.81
N GLU A 346 -9.80 -16.76 -10.59
CA GLU A 346 -9.10 -16.53 -9.33
C GLU A 346 -10.08 -16.33 -8.17
N LEU A 347 -11.20 -15.63 -8.40
CA LEU A 347 -12.31 -15.55 -7.45
C LEU A 347 -12.87 -16.95 -7.18
N SER A 348 -13.11 -17.73 -8.23
CA SER A 348 -13.59 -19.11 -8.12
C SER A 348 -12.67 -19.99 -7.25
N ARG A 349 -11.34 -19.87 -7.40
CA ARG A 349 -10.37 -20.58 -6.55
C ARG A 349 -10.46 -20.17 -5.09
N CYS A 350 -10.59 -18.88 -4.81
CA CYS A 350 -10.74 -18.35 -3.44
C CYS A 350 -12.04 -18.86 -2.79
N VAL A 351 -13.16 -18.77 -3.51
CA VAL A 351 -14.46 -19.27 -3.05
C VAL A 351 -14.41 -20.79 -2.81
N ASN A 352 -13.76 -21.54 -3.68
CA ASN A 352 -13.60 -22.99 -3.53
C ASN A 352 -12.73 -23.36 -2.33
N LEU A 353 -11.68 -22.60 -2.03
CA LEU A 353 -10.89 -22.78 -0.81
C LEU A 353 -11.79 -22.57 0.41
N LEU A 354 -12.55 -21.48 0.46
CA LEU A 354 -13.46 -21.16 1.57
C LEU A 354 -14.52 -22.25 1.80
N LYS A 355 -15.12 -22.77 0.72
CA LYS A 355 -16.09 -23.88 0.78
C LYS A 355 -15.47 -25.17 1.35
N LYS A 356 -14.20 -25.43 1.04
CA LYS A 356 -13.46 -26.64 1.45
C LYS A 356 -12.66 -26.49 2.75
N LEU A 357 -12.79 -25.36 3.46
CA LEU A 357 -12.09 -25.16 4.74
C LEU A 357 -12.56 -26.16 5.79
N LYS A 358 -11.61 -26.95 6.30
CA LYS A 358 -11.79 -27.85 7.44
C LYS A 358 -11.15 -27.21 8.68
N CYS A 359 -11.90 -26.36 9.38
CA CYS A 359 -11.43 -25.71 10.61
C CYS A 359 -12.54 -25.62 11.67
N ARG A 360 -12.16 -25.19 12.89
CA ARG A 360 -13.11 -25.02 14.01
C ARG A 360 -14.19 -24.00 13.64
N LEU A 361 -15.44 -24.25 14.04
CA LEU A 361 -16.58 -23.39 13.70
C LEU A 361 -16.35 -21.89 14.01
N PRO A 362 -15.80 -21.49 15.18
CA PRO A 362 -15.56 -20.07 15.46
C PRO A 362 -14.58 -19.39 14.49
N ILE A 363 -13.61 -20.14 13.97
CA ILE A 363 -12.66 -19.63 12.97
C ILE A 363 -13.38 -19.45 11.65
N LYS A 364 -14.19 -20.44 11.24
CA LYS A 364 -14.98 -20.38 10.00
C LYS A 364 -16.00 -19.24 10.02
N GLU A 365 -16.72 -19.09 11.13
CA GLU A 365 -17.68 -18.00 11.35
C GLU A 365 -16.98 -16.64 11.28
N LYS A 366 -15.81 -16.50 11.92
CA LYS A 366 -15.03 -15.25 11.87
C LYS A 366 -14.45 -14.94 10.48
N ILE A 367 -14.12 -15.94 9.67
CA ILE A 367 -13.67 -15.73 8.28
C ILE A 367 -14.82 -15.25 7.40
N LEU A 368 -16.04 -15.76 7.64
CA LEU A 368 -17.21 -15.53 6.78
C LEU A 368 -18.17 -14.46 7.33
N ASP A 369 -17.80 -13.76 8.40
CA ASP A 369 -18.64 -12.80 9.11
C ASP A 369 -19.17 -11.68 8.20
N ASN A 370 -18.34 -11.23 7.26
CA ASN A 370 -18.62 -10.18 6.30
C ASN A 370 -19.02 -10.72 4.91
N GLY A 371 -19.35 -12.02 4.82
CA GLY A 371 -19.76 -12.68 3.59
C GLY A 371 -18.61 -13.28 2.78
N VAL A 372 -18.96 -14.21 1.88
CA VAL A 372 -18.00 -15.03 1.13
C VAL A 372 -17.18 -14.21 0.13
N LEU A 373 -17.78 -13.19 -0.49
CA LEU A 373 -17.06 -12.31 -1.43
C LEU A 373 -15.92 -11.56 -0.74
N ARG A 374 -16.19 -10.96 0.43
CA ARG A 374 -15.16 -10.26 1.21
C ARG A 374 -14.10 -11.22 1.73
N ALA A 375 -14.51 -12.38 2.25
CA ALA A 375 -13.57 -13.43 2.64
C ALA A 375 -12.66 -13.88 1.46
N SER A 376 -13.18 -13.87 0.23
CA SER A 376 -12.39 -14.22 -0.96
C SER A 376 -11.32 -13.18 -1.27
N VAL A 377 -11.60 -11.89 -1.03
CA VAL A 377 -10.60 -10.81 -1.11
C VAL A 377 -9.52 -11.03 -0.06
N GLU A 378 -9.90 -11.31 1.19
CA GLU A 378 -8.95 -11.53 2.26
C GLU A 378 -8.03 -12.74 1.95
N VAL A 379 -8.59 -13.83 1.41
CA VAL A 379 -7.83 -14.98 0.90
C VAL A 379 -6.83 -14.55 -0.19
N LYS A 380 -7.28 -13.80 -1.21
CA LYS A 380 -6.41 -13.32 -2.29
C LYS A 380 -5.27 -12.45 -1.77
N LEU A 381 -5.54 -11.55 -0.84
CA LEU A 381 -4.52 -10.70 -0.22
C LEU A 381 -3.42 -11.52 0.49
N ARG A 382 -3.79 -12.61 1.17
CA ARG A 382 -2.82 -13.51 1.82
C ARG A 382 -2.02 -14.30 0.79
N ILE A 383 -2.66 -14.79 -0.26
CA ILE A 383 -1.95 -15.47 -1.36
C ILE A 383 -0.94 -14.53 -1.99
N ASP A 384 -1.32 -13.28 -2.29
CA ASP A 384 -0.42 -12.29 -2.88
C ASP A 384 0.73 -11.90 -1.95
N CYS A 385 0.50 -11.87 -0.64
CA CYS A 385 1.53 -11.64 0.36
C CYS A 385 2.55 -12.80 0.39
N LEU A 386 2.06 -14.04 0.45
CA LEU A 386 2.90 -15.24 0.45
C LEU A 386 3.69 -15.38 -0.86
N CYS A 387 3.06 -15.13 -2.01
CA CYS A 387 3.72 -15.18 -3.30
C CYS A 387 4.80 -14.10 -3.45
N ARG A 388 4.54 -12.88 -2.98
CA ARG A 388 5.54 -11.80 -2.97
C ARG A 388 6.76 -12.15 -2.12
N SER A 389 6.54 -12.89 -1.05
CA SER A 389 7.62 -13.37 -0.18
C SER A 389 8.34 -14.62 -0.71
N GLY A 390 7.95 -15.14 -1.88
CA GLY A 390 8.67 -16.19 -2.60
C GLY A 390 8.00 -17.57 -2.64
N LEU A 391 6.79 -17.74 -2.09
CA LEU A 391 6.04 -19.00 -2.23
C LEU A 391 5.40 -19.15 -3.61
N SER A 392 5.27 -20.40 -4.08
CA SER A 392 4.47 -20.67 -5.27
C SER A 392 2.97 -20.43 -4.99
N HIS A 393 2.22 -20.05 -6.02
CA HIS A 393 0.76 -19.85 -5.91
C HIS A 393 0.06 -21.10 -5.36
N ARG A 394 0.46 -22.29 -5.84
CA ARG A 394 -0.05 -23.58 -5.35
C ARG A 394 0.23 -23.79 -3.87
N ASP A 395 1.45 -23.50 -3.42
CA ASP A 395 1.85 -23.69 -2.03
C ASP A 395 1.16 -22.68 -1.10
N ALA A 396 0.95 -21.44 -1.55
CA ALA A 396 0.18 -20.46 -0.81
C ALA A 396 -1.25 -20.95 -0.55
N PHE A 397 -1.95 -21.44 -1.57
CA PHE A 397 -3.28 -22.03 -1.41
C PHE A 397 -3.27 -23.24 -0.45
N LYS A 398 -2.29 -24.13 -0.59
CA LYS A 398 -2.14 -25.30 0.29
C LYS A 398 -1.92 -24.89 1.75
N LEU A 399 -1.08 -23.88 1.97
CA LEU A 399 -0.76 -23.34 3.28
C LEU A 399 -2.00 -22.70 3.93
N LEU A 400 -2.74 -21.84 3.22
CA LEU A 400 -3.98 -21.25 3.74
C LEU A 400 -5.04 -22.31 4.08
N TRP A 401 -5.13 -23.37 3.26
CA TRP A 401 -6.06 -24.46 3.53
C TRP A 401 -5.69 -25.23 4.81
N ARG A 402 -4.39 -25.43 5.07
CA ARG A 402 -3.91 -26.09 6.30
C ARG A 402 -3.98 -25.18 7.53
N GLU A 403 -3.81 -23.87 7.36
CA GLU A 403 -3.82 -22.89 8.43
C GLU A 403 -4.72 -21.69 8.10
N PRO A 404 -6.05 -21.84 8.21
CA PRO A 404 -7.00 -20.80 7.81
C PRO A 404 -7.02 -19.58 8.74
N ARG A 405 -6.41 -19.65 9.94
CA ARG A 405 -6.33 -18.50 10.86
C ARG A 405 -5.63 -17.30 10.24
N ILE A 406 -4.75 -17.53 9.27
CA ILE A 406 -3.99 -16.49 8.55
C ILE A 406 -4.95 -15.52 7.81
N ILE A 407 -6.13 -15.99 7.39
CA ILE A 407 -7.15 -15.16 6.74
C ILE A 407 -7.66 -14.06 7.70
N ILE A 408 -7.72 -14.36 9.00
CA ILE A 408 -8.24 -13.46 10.03
C ILE A 408 -7.16 -12.52 10.56
N TYR A 409 -5.90 -12.93 10.52
CA TYR A 409 -4.80 -12.13 11.06
C TYR A 409 -4.49 -10.92 10.20
N ASP A 410 -3.98 -9.87 10.83
CA ASP A 410 -3.53 -8.67 10.16
C ASP A 410 -2.39 -9.00 9.19
N LEU A 411 -2.48 -8.46 7.98
CA LEU A 411 -1.52 -8.76 6.91
C LEU A 411 -0.08 -8.39 7.30
N GLU A 412 0.07 -7.31 8.08
CA GLU A 412 1.36 -6.87 8.60
C GLU A 412 1.97 -7.88 9.57
N ASP A 413 1.17 -8.50 10.44
CA ASP A 413 1.66 -9.51 11.38
C ASP A 413 2.05 -10.80 10.67
N VAL A 414 1.34 -11.16 9.60
CA VAL A 414 1.76 -12.26 8.72
C VAL A 414 3.12 -11.92 8.08
N GLN A 415 3.30 -10.71 7.56
CA GLN A 415 4.56 -10.30 6.95
C GLN A 415 5.72 -10.26 7.96
N LYS A 416 5.50 -9.73 9.17
CA LYS A 416 6.52 -9.72 10.25
C LYS A 416 7.01 -11.12 10.58
N LYS A 417 6.10 -12.10 10.66
CA LYS A 417 6.47 -13.50 10.88
C LYS A 417 7.29 -14.07 9.73
N ILE A 418 6.93 -13.77 8.49
CA ILE A 418 7.69 -14.21 7.32
C ILE A 418 9.10 -13.61 7.34
N ASN A 419 9.23 -12.30 7.56
CA ASN A 419 10.53 -11.63 7.63
C ASN A 419 11.38 -12.18 8.78
N PHE A 420 10.80 -12.45 9.94
CA PHE A 420 11.55 -13.07 11.04
C PHE A 420 12.08 -14.47 10.66
N LEU A 421 11.28 -15.27 9.95
CA LEU A 421 11.72 -16.58 9.47
C LEU A 421 12.86 -16.47 8.45
N THR A 422 12.72 -15.60 7.45
CA THR A 422 13.70 -15.51 6.35
C THR A 422 14.95 -14.74 6.73
N ASP A 423 14.80 -13.67 7.51
CA ASP A 423 15.87 -12.68 7.72
C ASP A 423 16.60 -12.94 9.04
N GLU A 424 15.89 -13.29 10.11
CA GLU A 424 16.49 -13.52 11.44
C GLU A 424 16.82 -14.99 11.73
N ILE A 425 15.93 -15.92 11.37
CA ILE A 425 16.21 -17.36 11.49
C ILE A 425 17.09 -17.84 10.32
N GLY A 426 16.92 -17.25 9.13
CA GLY A 426 17.65 -17.66 7.92
C GLY A 426 17.06 -18.89 7.23
N ASP A 427 15.83 -19.27 7.59
CA ASP A 427 15.15 -20.45 7.03
C ASP A 427 14.42 -20.09 5.72
N PRO A 428 14.34 -21.02 4.75
CA PRO A 428 13.61 -20.77 3.52
C PRO A 428 12.10 -20.69 3.76
N ILE A 429 11.41 -19.82 3.01
CA ILE A 429 9.96 -19.64 3.13
C ILE A 429 9.16 -20.92 2.82
N SER A 430 9.72 -21.85 2.03
CA SER A 430 9.12 -23.15 1.73
C SER A 430 8.81 -23.97 2.98
N LEU A 431 9.54 -23.75 4.08
CA LEU A 431 9.31 -24.43 5.37
C LEU A 431 7.93 -24.13 5.96
N LEU A 432 7.31 -23.01 5.60
CA LEU A 432 5.94 -22.67 6.00
C LEU A 432 4.91 -23.66 5.44
N VAL A 433 5.19 -24.31 4.32
CA VAL A 433 4.30 -25.34 3.75
C VAL A 433 4.32 -26.60 4.61
N GLU A 434 5.47 -26.91 5.20
CA GLU A 434 5.66 -28.07 6.08
C GLU A 434 5.12 -27.82 7.49
N VAL A 435 5.38 -26.63 8.04
CA VAL A 435 5.00 -26.18 9.38
C VAL A 435 4.10 -24.94 9.32
N PRO A 436 2.88 -25.05 8.76
CA PRO A 436 1.99 -23.89 8.60
C PRO A 436 1.53 -23.30 9.93
N GLU A 437 1.54 -24.11 11.01
CA GLU A 437 1.16 -23.66 12.36
C GLU A 437 2.05 -22.53 12.89
N TYR A 438 3.24 -22.34 12.31
CA TYR A 438 4.13 -21.20 12.59
C TYR A 438 3.40 -19.87 12.44
N LEU A 439 2.62 -19.69 11.37
CA LEU A 439 1.87 -18.45 11.16
C LEU A 439 0.68 -18.34 12.11
N GLY A 440 0.22 -19.45 12.67
CA GLY A 440 -0.86 -19.54 13.65
C GLY A 440 -0.49 -19.09 15.06
N VAL A 441 0.79 -19.21 15.47
CA VAL A 441 1.27 -18.89 16.83
C VAL A 441 1.74 -17.44 16.97
N ASN A 442 1.85 -16.94 18.19
CA ASN A 442 2.27 -15.56 18.45
C ASN A 442 3.80 -15.42 18.37
N LEU A 443 4.28 -14.45 17.59
CA LEU A 443 5.71 -14.27 17.30
C LEU A 443 6.48 -13.85 18.56
N GLU A 444 5.98 -12.82 19.25
CA GLU A 444 6.67 -12.12 20.34
C GLU A 444 6.68 -12.92 21.64
N ARG A 445 5.57 -13.62 21.93
CA ARG A 445 5.38 -14.36 23.19
C ARG A 445 5.85 -15.80 23.10
N GLN A 446 5.87 -16.39 21.91
CA GLN A 446 6.20 -17.80 21.75
C GLN A 446 7.46 -18.03 20.92
N ILE A 447 7.52 -17.52 19.69
CA ILE A 447 8.61 -17.86 18.77
C ILE A 447 9.92 -17.17 19.17
N ILE A 448 9.92 -15.85 19.35
CA ILE A 448 11.13 -15.07 19.67
C ILE A 448 11.80 -15.56 20.97
N PRO A 449 11.11 -15.75 22.10
CA PRO A 449 11.76 -16.21 23.33
C PRO A 449 12.36 -17.61 23.19
N ARG A 450 11.69 -18.51 22.45
CA ARG A 450 12.18 -19.86 22.20
C ARG A 450 13.40 -19.86 21.28
N TYR A 451 13.36 -19.07 20.22
CA TYR A 451 14.48 -18.91 19.30
C TYR A 451 15.73 -18.39 20.02
N LYS A 452 15.58 -17.34 20.85
CA LYS A 452 16.70 -16.78 21.63
C LYS A 452 17.33 -17.80 22.58
N VAL A 453 16.53 -18.62 23.24
CA VAL A 453 17.04 -19.72 24.09
C VAL A 453 17.83 -20.73 23.25
N VAL A 454 17.28 -21.18 22.13
CA VAL A 454 17.96 -22.14 21.24
C VAL A 454 19.25 -21.56 20.68
N GLN A 455 19.25 -20.30 20.25
CA GLN A 455 20.43 -19.62 19.74
C GLN A 455 21.53 -19.50 20.82
N TRP A 456 21.15 -19.18 22.07
CA TRP A 456 22.09 -19.14 23.19
C TRP A 456 22.68 -20.52 23.50
N LEU A 457 21.85 -21.56 23.53
CA LEU A 457 22.33 -22.93 23.75
C LEU A 457 23.25 -23.39 22.62
N ARG A 458 22.97 -22.98 21.37
CA ARG A 458 23.81 -23.27 20.20
C ARG A 458 25.21 -22.64 20.33
N SER A 459 25.31 -21.41 20.84
CA SER A 459 26.61 -20.73 21.03
C SER A 459 27.42 -21.25 22.24
N HIS A 460 26.77 -21.92 23.20
CA HIS A 460 27.42 -22.44 24.41
C HIS A 460 27.56 -23.97 24.40
N GLY A 461 27.32 -24.64 23.26
CA GLY A 461 27.47 -26.09 23.12
C GLY A 461 26.43 -26.92 23.89
N GLY A 462 25.33 -26.32 24.33
CA GLY A 462 24.29 -26.96 25.13
C GLY A 462 23.29 -27.81 24.33
N LEU A 463 23.35 -27.79 22.99
CA LEU A 463 22.43 -28.55 22.13
C LEU A 463 23.10 -29.84 21.63
N GLY A 464 22.58 -30.98 22.09
CA GLY A 464 22.95 -32.31 21.56
C GLY A 464 22.16 -32.74 20.32
N ILE A 465 21.11 -32.01 19.95
CA ILE A 465 20.23 -32.29 18.80
C ILE A 465 19.93 -30.97 18.10
N GLU A 466 19.84 -30.99 16.77
CA GLU A 466 19.39 -29.85 15.99
C GLU A 466 17.91 -29.54 16.25
N VAL A 467 17.63 -28.34 16.75
CA VAL A 467 16.26 -27.88 17.06
C VAL A 467 15.77 -27.05 15.89
N GLY A 468 14.78 -27.59 15.15
CA GLY A 468 14.22 -26.93 13.97
C GLY A 468 12.99 -26.08 14.29
N LEU A 469 12.46 -25.40 13.27
CA LEU A 469 11.24 -24.58 13.38
C LEU A 469 10.06 -25.36 13.97
N LYS A 470 9.92 -26.62 13.60
CA LYS A 470 8.86 -27.51 14.10
C LYS A 470 8.89 -27.63 15.63
N ASP A 471 10.06 -27.70 16.24
CA ASP A 471 10.21 -27.83 17.69
C ASP A 471 9.87 -26.53 18.42
N LEU A 472 10.24 -25.39 17.83
CA LEU A 472 9.86 -24.05 18.32
C LEU A 472 8.35 -23.84 18.30
N VAL A 473 7.66 -24.38 17.29
CA VAL A 473 6.21 -24.21 17.10
C VAL A 473 5.41 -25.23 17.92
N LYS A 474 5.71 -26.52 17.78
CA LYS A 474 4.85 -27.62 18.28
C LYS A 474 5.07 -27.95 19.75
N SER A 475 6.19 -27.57 20.35
CA SER A 475 6.44 -27.84 21.77
C SER A 475 5.46 -27.07 22.66
N SER A 476 4.86 -27.73 23.64
CA SER A 476 4.12 -27.01 24.68
C SER A 476 5.07 -26.12 25.48
N ARG A 477 4.56 -25.06 26.12
CA ARG A 477 5.39 -24.15 26.93
C ARG A 477 6.13 -24.92 28.04
N HIS A 478 5.45 -25.85 28.72
CA HIS A 478 6.03 -26.70 29.76
C HIS A 478 7.10 -27.65 29.20
N LYS A 479 6.84 -28.30 28.06
CA LYS A 479 7.82 -29.20 27.43
C LYS A 479 9.06 -28.41 27.04
N PHE A 480 8.90 -27.29 26.34
CA PHE A 480 10.03 -26.44 25.94
C PHE A 480 10.84 -25.97 27.16
N TYR A 481 10.16 -25.51 28.21
CA TYR A 481 10.83 -25.08 29.43
C TYR A 481 11.62 -26.21 30.09
N ASN A 482 11.03 -27.38 30.29
CA ASN A 482 11.71 -28.49 30.97
C ASN A 482 12.94 -29.00 30.22
N PHE A 483 12.90 -29.01 28.89
CA PHE A 483 14.01 -29.51 28.07
C PHE A 483 15.10 -28.46 27.82
N PHE A 484 14.75 -27.20 27.55
CA PHE A 484 15.70 -26.19 27.08
C PHE A 484 15.97 -25.05 28.07
N VAL A 485 15.13 -24.89 29.11
CA VAL A 485 15.24 -23.74 30.02
C VAL A 485 15.62 -24.20 31.43
N LYS A 486 14.87 -25.12 32.02
CA LYS A 486 15.09 -25.63 33.39
C LYS A 486 16.52 -26.16 33.63
N PRO A 487 17.18 -26.86 32.69
CA PRO A 487 18.54 -27.34 32.92
C PRO A 487 19.60 -26.22 32.89
N TYR A 488 19.26 -25.02 32.40
CA TYR A 488 20.19 -23.92 32.13
C TYR A 488 19.69 -22.61 32.78
N PRO A 489 20.17 -22.24 33.98
CA PRO A 489 19.68 -21.06 34.72
C PRO A 489 19.70 -19.74 33.93
N GLU A 490 20.68 -19.54 33.05
CA GLU A 490 20.80 -18.38 32.17
C GLU A 490 19.64 -18.28 31.17
N CYS A 491 19.13 -19.43 30.70
CA CYS A 491 17.99 -19.48 29.80
C CYS A 491 16.69 -19.03 30.49
N GLU A 492 16.57 -19.10 31.82
CA GLU A 492 15.39 -18.57 32.53
C GLU A 492 15.27 -17.04 32.36
N ARG A 493 16.40 -16.34 32.27
CA ARG A 493 16.43 -14.89 32.03
C ARG A 493 16.01 -14.54 30.61
N ILE A 494 16.41 -15.37 29.64
CA ILE A 494 16.12 -15.18 28.21
C ILE A 494 14.67 -15.54 27.88
N PHE A 495 14.16 -16.64 28.43
CA PHE A 495 12.79 -17.12 28.20
C PHE A 495 11.71 -16.28 28.90
N GLY A 496 12.11 -15.54 29.94
CA GLY A 496 11.21 -14.84 30.85
C GLY A 496 10.70 -15.75 31.96
N LYS A 497 10.57 -15.22 33.18
CA LYS A 497 10.14 -15.98 34.36
C LYS A 497 8.78 -16.66 34.07
N MET A 498 8.68 -17.96 34.32
CA MET A 498 7.37 -18.51 34.67
C MET A 498 6.91 -17.75 35.92
N ASN A 499 5.71 -17.17 35.91
CA ASN A 499 5.04 -16.92 37.17
C ASN A 499 4.94 -18.28 37.84
N ARG A 500 5.84 -18.56 38.78
CA ARG A 500 5.58 -19.50 39.85
C ARG A 500 4.46 -18.83 40.63
N GLU A 501 3.21 -18.95 40.17
CA GLU A 501 2.11 -18.94 41.12
C GLU A 501 2.54 -19.95 42.17
N ALA A 502 2.68 -19.43 43.40
CA ALA A 502 3.07 -20.22 44.54
C ALA A 502 2.32 -21.54 44.45
N VAL A 503 3.06 -22.64 44.49
CA VAL A 503 2.48 -23.92 44.90
C VAL A 503 1.59 -23.58 46.09
N PRO A 504 0.25 -23.75 46.00
CA PRO A 504 -0.59 -23.53 47.16
C PRO A 504 0.00 -24.43 48.22
N ARG A 505 0.46 -23.84 49.34
CA ARG A 505 0.95 -24.58 50.50
C ARG A 505 0.05 -25.80 50.65
N SER A 506 0.66 -26.97 50.64
CA SER A 506 0.03 -28.27 50.88
C SER A 506 -1.18 -28.09 51.79
N ARG A 507 -2.40 -28.18 51.22
CA ARG A 507 -3.57 -28.40 52.05
C ARG A 507 -3.33 -29.73 52.74
N PRO A 508 -3.61 -29.87 54.05
CA PRO A 508 -3.48 -31.15 54.73
C PRO A 508 -4.26 -32.20 53.94
N ALA A 509 -3.69 -33.40 53.83
CA ALA A 509 -4.19 -34.48 52.99
C ALA A 509 -5.68 -34.74 53.29
N VAL A 510 -6.56 -34.26 52.40
CA VAL A 510 -7.95 -34.71 52.31
C VAL A 510 -7.97 -35.71 51.16
N GLU A 511 -8.53 -36.89 51.42
CA GLU A 511 -8.53 -38.03 50.52
C GLU A 511 -8.99 -37.66 49.09
N LEU A 512 -8.15 -38.00 48.11
CA LEU A 512 -8.35 -37.80 46.67
C LEU A 512 -9.66 -38.41 46.12
N SER A 513 -10.31 -39.31 46.87
CA SER A 513 -11.59 -39.94 46.51
C SER A 513 -12.79 -38.97 46.53
N GLN A 514 -12.71 -37.87 47.28
CA GLN A 514 -13.82 -36.91 47.41
C GLN A 514 -13.82 -35.79 46.36
N LEU A 515 -12.67 -35.51 45.73
CA LEU A 515 -12.50 -34.46 44.71
C LEU A 515 -12.65 -34.98 43.26
N LEU A 516 -12.69 -36.29 43.05
CA LEU A 516 -12.79 -36.93 41.74
C LEU A 516 -14.24 -37.23 41.29
N LYS A 517 -15.26 -36.60 41.88
CA LYS A 517 -16.59 -36.62 41.26
C LYS A 517 -16.59 -35.63 40.11
N PRO A 518 -16.60 -36.07 38.82
CA PRO A 518 -16.67 -35.13 37.72
C PRO A 518 -17.94 -34.29 37.87
N GLN A 519 -17.79 -32.97 37.91
CA GLN A 519 -18.93 -32.09 37.70
C GLN A 519 -19.50 -32.42 36.32
N LYS A 520 -20.72 -32.97 36.29
CA LYS A 520 -21.46 -33.20 35.05
C LYS A 520 -21.79 -31.85 34.44
N TYR A 521 -20.94 -31.38 33.53
CA TYR A 521 -21.33 -30.34 32.59
C TYR A 521 -22.39 -30.95 31.67
N LYS A 522 -23.52 -30.26 31.49
CA LYS A 522 -24.46 -30.61 30.42
C LYS A 522 -23.72 -30.36 29.11
N GLU A 523 -23.24 -31.43 28.47
CA GLU A 523 -22.75 -31.36 27.09
C GLU A 523 -23.89 -30.81 26.23
N CYS A 524 -23.72 -29.60 25.72
CA CYS A 524 -24.57 -29.12 24.65
C CYS A 524 -24.23 -29.94 23.42
N GLU A 525 -25.25 -30.41 22.68
CA GLU A 525 -25.07 -31.18 21.43
C GLU A 525 -24.07 -30.49 20.47
N LYS A 526 -24.06 -29.15 20.51
CA LYS A 526 -23.13 -28.28 19.77
C LYS A 526 -21.66 -28.47 20.16
N ASP A 527 -21.35 -28.73 21.44
CA ASP A 527 -19.98 -28.94 21.92
C ASP A 527 -19.45 -30.31 21.52
N SER A 528 -20.28 -31.34 21.62
CA SER A 528 -19.94 -32.71 21.18
C SER A 528 -19.72 -32.76 19.67
N GLU A 529 -20.50 -32.00 18.91
CA GLU A 529 -20.37 -31.88 17.45
C GLU A 529 -19.12 -31.07 17.06
N ASN A 530 -18.81 -29.99 17.80
CA ASN A 530 -17.57 -29.22 17.64
C ASN A 530 -16.30 -30.06 17.86
N ILE A 531 -16.30 -30.91 18.88
CA ILE A 531 -15.17 -31.81 19.18
C ILE A 531 -15.04 -32.88 18.10
N LYS A 532 -16.15 -33.48 17.66
CA LYS A 532 -16.15 -34.47 16.56
C LYS A 532 -15.62 -33.87 15.25
N MET A 533 -16.03 -32.63 14.93
CA MET A 533 -15.54 -31.89 13.76
C MET A 533 -14.04 -31.61 13.85
N PHE A 534 -13.55 -31.20 15.02
CA PHE A 534 -12.12 -30.97 15.25
C PHE A 534 -11.30 -32.25 15.11
N MET A 535 -11.74 -33.35 15.73
CA MET A 535 -11.02 -34.63 15.67
C MET A 535 -10.98 -35.20 14.25
N LYS A 536 -12.06 -35.04 13.48
CA LYS A 536 -12.10 -35.40 12.04
C LYS A 536 -11.22 -34.53 11.14
N SER A 537 -10.73 -33.39 11.62
CA SER A 537 -9.80 -32.52 10.86
C SER A 537 -8.33 -32.88 11.05
N LEU A 538 -8.03 -33.73 12.05
CA LEU A 538 -6.67 -34.18 12.39
C LEU A 538 -6.28 -35.49 11.71
N VAL A 539 -7.21 -36.13 11.01
CA VAL A 539 -7.04 -37.33 10.17
C VAL A 539 -7.30 -36.92 8.73
#